data_AF-A0AAD4DVF0-F1
#
_entry.id   AF-A0AAD4DVF0-F1
#
_cell.length_a   1.000
_cell.length_b   1.000
_cell.length_c   1.000
_cell.angle_alpha   90.00
_cell.angle_beta   90.00
_cell.angle_gamma   90.00
#
_symmetry.space_group_name_H-M   'P 1'
#
loop_
_entity.id
_entity.type
_entity.pdbx_description
1 polymer ?
#
loop_
_entity_poly.entity_id
_entity_poly.type
_entity_poly.pdbx_seq_one_letter_code
_entity_poly.pdbx_strand_id
1 'polypeptide(L)'
;MGNSYIFSLTPTFTQGLVLGQLSILVLLALVLKYLFFIPPESETETVPFHPLSKSNPSWHQDVKEDDKDSIPEQESAHWFNILARQVVEVYRAKLQNNLTGYEGIEVARRKIEDHANNLRPRGFLDHITVHSVDLGMSAPKLSNAQVVNDNDGDSAPTTIEFDMSYTDTISVSLSTSYLFNYPMSSFARLPVSLTISLSLFESKVTLVPPSPASAAPVLTISLPQDFTLNLKTTSLMGSRAMLRDVPKLHELIEYQVRKVLALRGTWKVILPGMASLATVQQEIEKEQAASKEQG
;
A
#
# COMPACT_ATOMS: atom_id res chain seq x y z
N MET A 1 71.25 42.42 17.35
CA MET A 1 70.18 42.74 18.32
C MET A 1 68.85 42.52 17.62
N GLY A 2 68.26 41.33 17.76
CA GLY A 2 66.98 40.99 17.14
C GLY A 2 65.89 41.01 18.20
N ASN A 3 64.99 41.98 18.12
CA ASN A 3 63.82 42.10 19.00
C ASN A 3 62.58 41.51 18.32
N SER A 4 62.15 40.36 18.83
CA SER A 4 60.78 40.02 19.24
C SER A 4 59.60 40.70 18.54
N TYR A 5 58.91 39.96 17.66
CA TYR A 5 57.51 40.22 17.28
C TYR A 5 56.58 39.53 18.27
N ILE A 6 55.97 40.33 19.15
CA ILE A 6 54.88 39.93 20.04
C ILE A 6 53.58 40.17 19.24
N PHE A 7 52.87 39.09 18.88
CA PHE A 7 51.57 39.16 18.20
C PHE A 7 50.52 39.84 19.10
N SER A 8 50.13 41.07 18.78
CA SER A 8 48.91 41.69 19.31
C SER A 8 47.73 41.40 18.38
N LEU A 9 46.98 40.33 18.65
CA LEU A 9 45.68 40.07 18.03
C LEU A 9 44.59 40.74 18.87
N THR A 10 44.12 41.93 18.47
CA THR A 10 42.93 42.56 19.05
C THR A 10 41.68 41.87 18.46
N PRO A 11 40.95 41.04 19.23
CA PRO A 11 39.78 40.34 18.69
C PRO A 11 38.66 41.32 18.40
N THR A 12 38.21 41.37 17.14
CA THR A 12 37.05 42.18 16.76
C THR A 12 35.75 41.53 17.24
N PHE A 13 34.76 42.34 17.63
CA PHE A 13 33.48 41.91 18.21
C PHE A 13 32.75 40.81 17.40
N THR A 14 32.91 40.81 16.08
CA THR A 14 32.38 39.78 15.17
C THR A 14 33.07 38.42 15.31
N GLN A 15 34.37 38.37 15.60
CA GLN A 15 35.06 37.09 15.88
C GLN A 15 34.60 36.47 17.21
N GLY A 16 34.29 37.29 18.22
CA GLY A 16 33.73 36.81 19.50
C GLY A 16 32.33 36.22 19.35
N LEU A 17 31.47 36.83 18.52
CA LEU A 17 30.12 36.32 18.23
C LEU A 17 30.17 34.97 17.50
N VAL A 18 31.05 34.82 16.50
CA VAL A 18 31.22 33.57 15.75
C VAL A 18 31.75 32.45 16.65
N LEU A 19 32.71 32.76 17.54
CA LEU A 19 33.23 31.79 18.49
C LEU A 19 32.15 31.33 19.50
N GLY A 20 31.29 32.24 19.95
CA GLY A 20 30.19 31.94 20.87
C GLY A 20 29.07 31.12 20.22
N GLN A 21 28.75 31.36 18.94
CA GLN A 21 27.81 30.51 18.20
C GLN A 21 28.37 29.09 18.00
N LEU A 22 29.68 28.98 17.76
CA LEU A 22 30.35 27.70 17.62
C LEU A 22 30.41 26.92 18.95
N SER A 23 30.57 27.61 20.09
CA SER A 23 30.55 26.95 21.41
C SER A 23 29.17 26.40 21.77
N ILE A 24 28.08 27.05 21.34
CA ILE A 24 26.71 26.56 21.52
C ILE A 24 26.43 25.31 20.66
N LEU A 25 26.93 25.26 19.43
CA LEU A 25 26.80 24.07 18.57
C LEU A 25 27.60 22.88 19.11
N VAL A 26 28.78 23.12 19.68
CA VAL A 26 29.56 22.06 20.35
C VAL A 26 28.83 21.55 21.60
N LEU A 27 28.17 22.43 22.35
CA LEU A 27 27.38 22.05 23.52
C LEU A 27 26.12 21.25 23.14
N LEU A 28 25.41 21.64 22.08
CA LEU A 28 24.27 20.89 21.55
C LEU A 28 24.68 19.49 21.06
N ALA A 29 25.83 19.39 20.37
CA ALA A 29 26.38 18.12 19.92
C ALA A 29 26.78 17.21 21.10
N LEU A 30 27.34 17.77 22.18
CA LEU A 30 27.64 17.03 23.41
C LEU A 30 26.37 16.54 24.12
N VAL A 31 25.32 17.36 24.22
CA VAL A 31 24.05 16.97 24.87
C VAL A 31 23.35 15.85 24.10
N LEU A 32 23.32 15.92 22.76
CA LEU A 32 22.74 14.84 21.95
C LEU A 32 23.57 13.56 22.02
N LYS A 33 24.91 13.67 21.99
CA LYS A 33 25.81 12.53 22.16
C LYS A 33 25.71 11.87 23.54
N TYR A 34 25.50 12.64 24.62
CA TYR A 34 25.48 12.11 25.98
C TYR A 34 24.11 11.69 26.51
N LEU A 35 22.97 12.13 25.95
CA LEU A 35 21.64 11.73 26.47
C LEU A 35 20.96 10.61 25.65
N PHE A 36 21.12 10.59 24.32
CA PHE A 36 20.67 9.45 23.51
C PHE A 36 21.52 8.18 23.73
N PHE A 37 22.64 8.29 24.47
CA PHE A 37 23.56 7.18 24.78
C PHE A 37 23.78 6.97 26.29
N ILE A 38 22.71 7.03 27.11
CA ILE A 38 22.74 6.42 28.46
C ILE A 38 21.78 5.22 28.45
N PRO A 39 22.29 3.98 28.49
CA PRO A 39 21.47 2.78 28.60
C PRO A 39 21.05 2.56 30.06
N PRO A 40 19.80 2.16 30.37
CA PRO A 40 19.49 1.54 31.65
C PRO A 40 19.94 0.07 31.62
N GLU A 41 20.84 -0.28 32.53
CA GLU A 41 21.27 -1.64 32.83
C GLU A 41 20.12 -2.51 33.39
N SER A 42 20.03 -3.75 32.89
CA SER A 42 19.69 -5.04 33.53
C SER A 42 19.10 -5.96 32.44
N GLU A 43 19.58 -7.16 32.09
CA GLU A 43 20.38 -8.16 32.79
C GLU A 43 21.18 -9.02 31.77
N THR A 44 22.32 -9.56 32.22
CA THR A 44 23.02 -10.83 31.82
C THR A 44 23.23 -11.14 30.33
N GLU A 45 24.41 -11.47 29.81
CA GLU A 45 25.65 -12.01 30.37
C GLU A 45 26.75 -11.84 29.29
N THR A 46 27.91 -11.31 29.71
CA THR A 46 29.32 -11.64 29.35
C THR A 46 29.65 -12.24 27.95
N VAL A 47 30.67 -11.89 27.14
CA VAL A 47 32.01 -11.29 27.30
C VAL A 47 32.50 -10.80 25.87
N PRO A 48 33.76 -10.40 25.62
CA PRO A 48 34.19 -9.07 25.18
C PRO A 48 34.51 -8.96 23.67
N PHE A 49 34.48 -7.75 23.12
CA PHE A 49 35.17 -7.46 21.85
C PHE A 49 36.04 -6.22 21.96
N HIS A 50 37.33 -6.40 21.72
CA HIS A 50 38.20 -5.45 21.02
C HIS A 50 39.35 -6.24 20.36
N PRO A 51 39.99 -5.74 19.29
CA PRO A 51 39.59 -4.68 18.37
C PRO A 51 39.79 -5.04 16.87
N LEU A 52 39.32 -4.13 16.03
CA LEU A 52 39.48 -4.03 14.58
C LEU A 52 40.81 -4.54 14.01
N SER A 53 40.72 -5.25 12.87
CA SER A 53 41.75 -5.22 11.84
C SER A 53 41.15 -4.79 10.51
N LYS A 54 41.80 -3.79 9.90
CA LYS A 54 41.53 -3.22 8.59
C LYS A 54 41.57 -4.29 7.50
N SER A 55 40.66 -4.21 6.52
CA SER A 55 41.03 -4.49 5.12
C SER A 55 40.06 -3.83 4.15
N ASN A 56 40.64 -3.35 3.05
CA ASN A 56 40.05 -2.62 1.93
C ASN A 56 39.01 -3.43 1.14
N PRO A 57 38.19 -2.76 0.28
CA PRO A 57 37.15 -3.42 -0.49
C PRO A 57 37.76 -4.09 -1.72
N SER A 58 37.58 -5.40 -1.85
CA SER A 58 37.83 -6.14 -3.09
C SER A 58 36.55 -6.82 -3.53
N TRP A 59 35.97 -6.30 -4.60
CA TRP A 59 35.00 -6.98 -5.43
C TRP A 59 35.63 -8.27 -5.96
N HIS A 60 34.82 -9.33 -5.99
CA HIS A 60 35.12 -10.72 -6.37
C HIS A 60 35.79 -11.59 -5.28
N GLN A 61 34.96 -12.39 -4.61
CA GLN A 61 35.37 -13.75 -4.26
C GLN A 61 34.14 -14.66 -4.20
N ASP A 62 34.11 -15.59 -5.15
CA ASP A 62 33.32 -16.83 -5.05
C ASP A 62 33.65 -17.54 -3.73
N VAL A 63 32.62 -17.82 -2.94
CA VAL A 63 32.67 -18.85 -1.89
C VAL A 63 31.37 -19.63 -1.98
N LYS A 64 31.46 -20.86 -2.50
CA LYS A 64 30.54 -21.93 -2.13
C LYS A 64 31.08 -22.56 -0.85
N GLU A 65 30.25 -22.64 0.19
CA GLU A 65 30.21 -23.75 1.15
C GLU A 65 28.99 -23.63 2.09
N ASP A 66 28.01 -24.49 1.81
CA ASP A 66 27.06 -25.22 2.65
C ASP A 66 26.55 -24.69 4.01
N ASP A 67 25.22 -24.47 3.99
CA ASP A 67 24.18 -25.00 4.88
C ASP A 67 24.25 -24.80 6.41
N LYS A 68 23.39 -23.89 6.88
CA LYS A 68 22.66 -23.99 8.15
C LYS A 68 21.46 -23.04 8.14
N ASP A 69 20.27 -23.58 7.90
CA ASP A 69 18.94 -23.07 8.28
C ASP A 69 18.88 -21.55 8.59
N SER A 70 19.20 -20.71 7.61
CA SER A 70 18.84 -19.31 7.69
C SER A 70 17.37 -19.22 7.33
N ILE A 71 16.50 -19.25 8.35
CA ILE A 71 15.13 -18.73 8.19
C ILE A 71 15.29 -17.40 7.44
N PRO A 72 14.69 -17.23 6.25
CA PRO A 72 14.83 -15.98 5.51
C PRO A 72 14.49 -14.84 6.48
N GLU A 73 15.43 -13.92 6.70
CA GLU A 73 15.19 -12.77 7.58
C GLU A 73 13.99 -12.01 7.02
N GLN A 74 12.83 -12.21 7.66
CA GLN A 74 11.59 -11.60 7.22
C GLN A 74 11.71 -10.11 7.48
N GLU A 75 11.84 -9.32 6.42
CA GLU A 75 11.98 -7.89 6.59
C GLU A 75 10.66 -7.28 7.09
N SER A 76 10.76 -6.48 8.14
CA SER A 76 9.61 -5.73 8.64
C SER A 76 9.36 -4.52 7.72
N ALA A 77 8.24 -4.54 6.98
CA ALA A 77 7.83 -3.44 6.08
C ALA A 77 7.30 -2.20 6.82
N HIS A 78 7.88 -1.87 7.99
CA HIS A 78 7.34 -0.85 8.91
C HIS A 78 7.32 0.54 8.30
N TRP A 79 8.38 0.96 7.61
CA TRP A 79 8.44 2.26 6.95
C TRP A 79 7.36 2.39 5.87
N PHE A 80 7.12 1.32 5.11
CA PHE A 80 6.08 1.27 4.09
C PHE A 80 4.69 1.39 4.70
N ASN A 81 4.45 0.74 5.85
CA ASN A 81 3.18 0.83 6.57
C ASN A 81 2.89 2.28 7.05
N ILE A 82 3.92 3.02 7.49
CA ILE A 82 3.76 4.45 7.82
C ILE A 82 3.37 5.25 6.58
N LEU A 83 4.05 5.03 5.45
CA LEU A 83 3.74 5.73 4.20
C LEU A 83 2.36 5.38 3.65
N ALA A 84 2.00 4.09 3.62
CA ALA A 84 0.69 3.63 3.19
C ALA A 84 -0.42 4.28 4.02
N ARG A 85 -0.24 4.39 5.33
CA ARG A 85 -1.16 5.12 6.21
C ARG A 85 -1.31 6.58 5.82
N GLN A 86 -0.20 7.30 5.64
CA GLN A 86 -0.25 8.70 5.23
C GLN A 86 -0.92 8.89 3.87
N VAL A 87 -0.64 8.01 2.90
CA VAL A 87 -1.26 8.03 1.58
C VAL A 87 -2.77 7.83 1.69
N VAL A 88 -3.22 6.84 2.45
CA VAL A 88 -4.66 6.58 2.67
C VAL A 88 -5.33 7.77 3.37
N GLU A 89 -4.69 8.38 4.37
CA GLU A 89 -5.19 9.58 5.05
C GLU A 89 -5.36 10.76 4.07
N VAL A 90 -4.41 10.97 3.16
CA VAL A 90 -4.52 11.99 2.10
C VAL A 90 -5.66 11.67 1.13
N TYR A 91 -5.81 10.42 0.70
CA TYR A 91 -6.94 10.02 -0.16
C TYR A 91 -8.29 10.25 0.52
N ARG A 92 -8.42 9.89 1.80
CA ARG A 92 -9.64 10.15 2.60
C ARG A 92 -9.93 11.65 2.69
N ALA A 93 -8.93 12.47 3.00
CA ALA A 93 -9.08 13.91 3.03
C ALA A 93 -9.53 14.46 1.67
N LYS A 94 -8.92 14.01 0.56
CA LYS A 94 -9.31 14.43 -0.80
C LYS A 94 -10.71 13.98 -1.19
N LEU A 95 -11.15 12.78 -0.78
CA LEU A 95 -12.54 12.35 -0.96
C LEU A 95 -13.49 13.33 -0.26
N GLN A 96 -13.14 13.76 0.95
CA GLN A 96 -13.89 14.73 1.75
C GLN A 96 -13.64 16.21 1.38
N ASN A 97 -12.90 16.51 0.30
CA ASN A 97 -12.47 17.88 -0.07
C ASN A 97 -11.72 18.64 1.05
N ASN A 98 -11.04 17.91 1.94
CA ASN A 98 -10.36 18.40 3.15
C ASN A 98 -11.31 19.03 4.17
N LEU A 99 -12.62 18.76 4.06
CA LEU A 99 -13.60 19.11 5.08
C LEU A 99 -13.63 18.01 6.15
N THR A 100 -13.96 18.40 7.37
CA THR A 100 -14.06 17.48 8.52
C THR A 100 -15.50 17.29 8.97
N GLY A 101 -15.81 16.16 9.60
CA GLY A 101 -17.13 15.89 10.18
C GLY A 101 -18.19 15.59 9.12
N TYR A 102 -19.44 15.96 9.40
CA TYR A 102 -20.60 15.61 8.58
C TYR A 102 -20.52 16.16 7.15
N GLU A 103 -20.04 17.40 6.96
CA GLU A 103 -19.93 18.02 5.63
C GLU A 103 -18.96 17.26 4.72
N GLY A 104 -17.81 16.85 5.27
CA GLY A 104 -16.84 16.04 4.53
C GLY A 104 -17.38 14.68 4.13
N ILE A 105 -18.12 14.03 5.03
CA ILE A 105 -18.78 12.74 4.75
C ILE A 105 -19.85 12.92 3.67
N GLU A 106 -20.65 13.98 3.69
CA GLU A 106 -21.65 14.25 2.64
C GLU A 106 -21.01 14.47 1.26
N VAL A 107 -19.87 15.17 1.20
CA VAL A 107 -19.12 15.33 -0.05
C VAL A 107 -18.61 13.97 -0.55
N ALA A 108 -18.03 13.16 0.33
CA ALA A 108 -17.56 11.82 -0.03
C ALA A 108 -18.74 10.93 -0.49
N ARG A 109 -19.88 10.98 0.21
CA ARG A 109 -21.12 10.28 -0.12
C ARG A 109 -21.60 10.63 -1.53
N ARG A 110 -21.67 11.93 -1.87
CA ARG A 110 -22.05 12.39 -3.21
C ARG A 110 -21.08 11.90 -4.28
N LYS A 111 -19.76 11.99 -4.07
CA LYS A 111 -18.77 11.49 -5.02
C LYS A 111 -18.90 9.98 -5.27
N ILE A 112 -19.13 9.21 -4.21
CA ILE A 112 -19.35 7.76 -4.29
C ILE A 112 -20.66 7.47 -5.02
N GLU A 113 -21.72 8.22 -4.75
CA GLU A 113 -23.00 8.12 -5.46
C GLU A 113 -22.84 8.40 -6.97
N ASP A 114 -22.16 9.48 -7.33
CA ASP A 114 -21.89 9.84 -8.72
C ASP A 114 -21.07 8.75 -9.43
N HIS A 115 -20.02 8.24 -8.77
CA HIS A 115 -19.19 7.18 -9.30
C HIS A 115 -19.98 5.86 -9.48
N ALA A 116 -20.77 5.47 -8.49
CA ALA A 116 -21.61 4.27 -8.55
C ALA A 116 -22.62 4.35 -9.71
N ASN A 117 -23.25 5.51 -9.90
CA ASN A 117 -24.22 5.70 -10.98
C ASN A 117 -23.58 5.80 -12.37
N ASN A 118 -22.32 6.23 -12.47
CA ASN A 118 -21.57 6.19 -13.72
C ASN A 118 -21.21 4.76 -14.14
N LEU A 119 -20.92 3.88 -13.18
CA LEU A 119 -20.60 2.48 -13.44
C LEU A 119 -21.83 1.57 -13.57
N ARG A 120 -23.02 2.03 -13.17
CA ARG A 120 -24.20 1.15 -13.07
C ARG A 120 -24.68 0.65 -14.45
N PRO A 121 -25.07 -0.62 -14.56
CA PRO A 121 -25.77 -1.13 -15.74
C PRO A 121 -27.22 -0.58 -15.76
N ARG A 122 -27.44 0.51 -16.50
CA ARG A 122 -28.73 1.23 -16.59
C ARG A 122 -29.92 0.39 -17.05
N GLY A 123 -29.69 -0.77 -17.68
CA GLY A 123 -30.74 -1.69 -18.11
C GLY A 123 -31.37 -2.53 -16.99
N PHE A 124 -30.63 -2.76 -15.90
CA PHE A 124 -31.07 -3.64 -14.80
C PHE A 124 -31.18 -2.93 -13.46
N LEU A 125 -30.45 -1.82 -13.27
CA LEU A 125 -30.45 -1.06 -12.02
C LEU A 125 -30.91 0.37 -12.24
N ASP A 126 -31.88 0.77 -11.42
CA ASP A 126 -32.30 2.15 -11.26
C ASP A 126 -31.22 3.00 -10.57
N HIS A 127 -31.51 4.28 -10.34
CA HIS A 127 -30.63 5.18 -9.61
C HIS A 127 -30.23 4.62 -8.25
N ILE A 128 -28.92 4.59 -8.02
CA ILE A 128 -28.32 4.17 -6.76
C ILE A 128 -28.24 5.42 -5.90
N THR A 129 -29.02 5.47 -4.82
CA THR A 129 -28.89 6.52 -3.81
C THR A 129 -28.01 6.00 -2.69
N VAL A 130 -26.98 6.75 -2.31
CA VAL A 130 -26.11 6.39 -1.18
C VAL A 130 -26.62 7.11 0.06
N HIS A 131 -26.96 6.38 1.12
CA HIS A 131 -27.50 6.92 2.36
C HIS A 131 -26.41 7.28 3.37
N SER A 132 -25.41 6.41 3.53
CA SER A 132 -24.29 6.63 4.45
C SER A 132 -23.02 5.97 3.94
N VAL A 133 -21.89 6.56 4.31
CA VAL A 133 -20.55 6.07 3.97
C VAL A 133 -19.66 6.19 5.21
N ASP A 134 -18.98 5.10 5.53
CA ASP A 134 -17.86 5.04 6.46
C ASP A 134 -16.59 4.67 5.67
N LEU A 135 -15.60 5.56 5.70
CA LEU A 135 -14.32 5.38 5.00
C LEU A 135 -13.26 4.66 5.84
N GLY A 136 -13.60 4.29 7.09
CA GLY A 136 -12.70 3.65 8.02
C GLY A 136 -11.56 4.57 8.49
N MET A 137 -10.72 4.06 9.38
CA MET A 137 -9.60 4.80 10.00
C MET A 137 -8.25 4.10 9.84
N SER A 138 -8.24 2.82 9.48
CA SER A 138 -7.03 2.01 9.35
C SER A 138 -6.41 2.15 7.96
N ALA A 139 -5.22 1.58 7.77
CA ALA A 139 -4.55 1.46 6.48
C ALA A 139 -4.06 0.02 6.30
N PRO A 140 -3.87 -0.45 5.05
CA PRO A 140 -3.34 -1.79 4.80
C PRO A 140 -1.93 -1.91 5.38
N LYS A 141 -1.63 -3.06 5.97
CA LYS A 141 -0.34 -3.41 6.55
C LYS A 141 0.30 -4.50 5.73
N LEU A 142 1.55 -4.29 5.35
CA LEU A 142 2.41 -5.33 4.80
C LEU A 142 3.28 -5.91 5.92
N SER A 143 3.44 -7.23 5.89
CA SER A 143 4.30 -7.99 6.79
C SER A 143 4.98 -9.11 6.00
N ASN A 144 5.99 -9.74 6.63
CA ASN A 144 6.60 -10.96 6.13
C ASN A 144 7.05 -10.84 4.66
N ALA A 145 7.87 -9.83 4.38
CA ALA A 145 8.48 -9.67 3.07
C ALA A 145 9.49 -10.79 2.85
N GLN A 146 9.29 -11.61 1.83
CA GLN A 146 10.16 -12.71 1.48
C GLN A 146 10.58 -12.61 0.02
N VAL A 147 11.88 -12.74 -0.22
CA VAL A 147 12.41 -12.84 -1.58
C VAL A 147 12.38 -14.29 -1.99
N VAL A 148 11.53 -14.61 -2.96
CA VAL A 148 11.43 -15.92 -3.59
C VAL A 148 12.25 -15.88 -4.88
N ASN A 149 13.41 -16.52 -4.82
CA ASN A 149 14.18 -16.84 -6.02
C ASN A 149 13.65 -18.17 -6.56
N ASP A 150 13.12 -18.16 -7.78
CA ASP A 150 12.76 -19.41 -8.43
C ASP A 150 14.07 -20.15 -8.77
N ASN A 151 14.23 -21.38 -8.25
CA ASN A 151 15.47 -22.16 -8.39
C ASN A 151 15.65 -22.73 -9.81
N ASP A 152 14.73 -22.43 -10.74
CA ASP A 152 14.73 -22.93 -12.11
C ASP A 152 15.56 -22.02 -13.04
N GLY A 153 16.89 -22.16 -12.92
CA GLY A 153 17.87 -21.58 -13.85
C GLY A 153 18.12 -20.07 -13.72
N ASP A 154 19.30 -19.67 -14.21
CA ASP A 154 19.94 -18.34 -14.13
C ASP A 154 19.15 -17.16 -14.78
N SER A 155 17.85 -17.35 -15.05
CA SER A 155 17.02 -16.47 -15.88
C SER A 155 15.65 -16.12 -15.28
N ALA A 156 15.24 -16.75 -14.18
CA ALA A 156 13.95 -16.44 -13.57
C ALA A 156 13.99 -15.10 -12.81
N PRO A 157 12.97 -14.23 -12.96
CA PRO A 157 12.94 -12.97 -12.24
C PRO A 157 12.74 -13.22 -10.74
N THR A 158 13.61 -12.64 -9.92
CA THR A 158 13.44 -12.59 -8.46
C THR A 158 12.05 -12.07 -8.11
N THR A 159 11.22 -12.84 -7.42
CA THR A 159 9.88 -12.39 -7.01
C THR A 159 9.89 -12.07 -5.53
N ILE A 160 9.18 -11.01 -5.11
CA ILE A 160 9.06 -10.64 -3.71
C ILE A 160 7.62 -10.85 -3.26
N GLU A 161 7.41 -11.68 -2.25
CA GLU A 161 6.11 -11.93 -1.65
C GLU A 161 5.93 -11.13 -0.36
N PHE A 162 4.74 -10.59 -0.15
CA PHE A 162 4.34 -9.88 1.06
C PHE A 162 2.98 -10.38 1.54
N ASP A 163 2.80 -10.50 2.85
CA ASP A 163 1.48 -10.71 3.44
C ASP A 163 0.82 -9.33 3.67
N MET A 164 -0.30 -9.08 2.98
CA MET A 164 -1.12 -7.87 3.15
C MET A 164 -2.32 -8.18 4.04
N SER A 165 -2.50 -7.38 5.09
CA SER A 165 -3.70 -7.41 5.93
C SER A 165 -4.32 -6.03 6.07
N TYR A 166 -5.64 -5.98 6.00
CA TYR A 166 -6.44 -4.78 6.20
C TYR A 166 -7.63 -5.12 7.09
N THR A 167 -7.68 -4.49 8.26
CA THR A 167 -8.75 -4.66 9.24
C THR A 167 -9.31 -3.28 9.60
N ASP A 168 -10.57 -3.06 9.25
CA ASP A 168 -11.26 -1.78 9.43
C ASP A 168 -12.77 -2.00 9.38
N THR A 169 -13.55 -0.93 9.48
CA THR A 169 -15.03 -0.97 9.39
C THR A 169 -15.56 -0.12 8.25
N ILE A 170 -14.93 -0.19 7.06
CA ILE A 170 -15.45 0.51 5.88
C ILE A 170 -16.84 0.00 5.58
N SER A 171 -17.81 0.90 5.44
CA SER A 171 -19.18 0.53 5.11
C SER A 171 -19.86 1.54 4.20
N VAL A 172 -20.76 1.05 3.35
CA VAL A 172 -21.59 1.86 2.47
C VAL A 172 -23.02 1.35 2.56
N SER A 173 -23.95 2.24 2.91
CA SER A 173 -25.39 1.99 2.84
C SER A 173 -25.97 2.70 1.63
N LEU A 174 -26.69 1.96 0.80
CA LEU A 174 -27.29 2.43 -0.44
C LEU A 174 -28.67 1.84 -0.64
N SER A 175 -29.51 2.51 -1.43
CA SER A 175 -30.72 1.91 -1.97
C SER A 175 -30.78 2.08 -3.48
N THR A 176 -31.29 1.05 -4.13
CA THR A 176 -31.48 1.01 -5.58
C THR A 176 -32.71 0.17 -5.89
N SER A 177 -33.23 0.26 -7.10
CA SER A 177 -34.31 -0.61 -7.55
C SER A 177 -33.83 -1.50 -8.70
N TYR A 178 -34.02 -2.81 -8.57
CA TYR A 178 -33.80 -3.72 -9.69
C TYR A 178 -34.96 -3.61 -10.68
N LEU A 179 -34.63 -3.46 -11.95
CA LEU A 179 -35.58 -3.31 -13.05
C LEU A 179 -35.76 -4.68 -13.73
N PHE A 180 -36.97 -5.24 -13.61
CA PHE A 180 -37.36 -6.43 -14.34
C PHE A 180 -37.91 -6.05 -15.71
N ASN A 181 -37.28 -6.56 -16.77
CA ASN A 181 -37.64 -6.27 -18.16
C ASN A 181 -38.40 -7.41 -18.86
N TYR A 182 -38.91 -8.39 -18.10
CA TYR A 182 -39.70 -9.49 -18.62
C TYR A 182 -41.05 -9.53 -17.89
N PRO A 183 -42.18 -9.70 -18.60
CA PRO A 183 -42.34 -9.94 -20.04
C PRO A 183 -42.24 -8.69 -20.94
N MET A 184 -42.22 -7.48 -20.38
CA MET A 184 -42.03 -6.22 -21.12
C MET A 184 -40.97 -5.34 -20.44
N SER A 185 -40.39 -4.36 -21.16
CA SER A 185 -39.40 -3.43 -20.60
C SER A 185 -39.95 -2.70 -19.37
N SER A 186 -39.17 -2.61 -18.29
CA SER A 186 -39.56 -1.96 -17.04
C SER A 186 -40.86 -2.51 -16.41
N PHE A 187 -41.18 -3.79 -16.61
CA PHE A 187 -42.40 -4.45 -16.10
C PHE A 187 -42.57 -4.32 -14.59
N ALA A 188 -41.48 -4.50 -13.82
CA ALA A 188 -41.52 -4.37 -12.37
C ALA A 188 -40.25 -3.73 -11.83
N ARG A 189 -40.39 -3.02 -10.70
CA ARG A 189 -39.28 -2.42 -9.96
C ARG A 189 -39.24 -2.99 -8.57
N LEU A 190 -38.08 -3.48 -8.17
CA LEU A 190 -37.87 -4.08 -6.86
C LEU A 190 -36.95 -3.20 -6.03
N PRO A 191 -37.47 -2.42 -5.08
CA PRO A 191 -36.64 -1.60 -4.22
C PRO A 191 -35.84 -2.47 -3.25
N VAL A 192 -34.53 -2.26 -3.22
CA VAL A 192 -33.60 -2.95 -2.32
C VAL A 192 -32.73 -1.91 -1.63
N SER A 193 -32.70 -1.95 -0.31
CA SER A 193 -31.72 -1.21 0.51
C SER A 193 -30.65 -2.18 0.96
N LEU A 194 -29.38 -1.81 0.78
CA LEU A 194 -28.21 -2.64 1.00
C LEU A 194 -27.23 -1.89 1.90
N THR A 195 -26.66 -2.57 2.88
CA THR A 195 -25.50 -2.08 3.62
C THR A 195 -24.39 -3.10 3.47
N ILE A 196 -23.29 -2.69 2.87
CA ILE A 196 -22.11 -3.51 2.63
C ILE A 196 -21.01 -3.00 3.55
N SER A 197 -20.42 -3.88 4.34
CA SER A 197 -19.30 -3.54 5.23
C SER A 197 -18.16 -4.53 5.08
N LEU A 198 -16.95 -4.01 4.92
CA LEU A 198 -15.70 -4.77 4.88
C LEU A 198 -15.08 -4.75 6.28
N SER A 199 -14.88 -5.92 6.88
CA SER A 199 -14.25 -6.07 8.20
C SER A 199 -12.78 -6.50 8.12
N LEU A 200 -12.48 -7.42 7.20
CA LEU A 200 -11.16 -8.01 7.03
C LEU A 200 -10.90 -8.27 5.55
N PHE A 201 -9.71 -7.89 5.10
CA PHE A 201 -9.13 -8.31 3.85
C PHE A 201 -7.69 -8.77 4.09
N GLU A 202 -7.39 -10.01 3.78
CA GLU A 202 -6.04 -10.58 3.86
C GLU A 202 -5.69 -11.24 2.55
N SER A 203 -4.48 -11.00 2.06
CA SER A 203 -4.01 -11.57 0.80
C SER A 203 -2.49 -11.55 0.76
N LYS A 204 -1.91 -12.50 0.03
CA LYS A 204 -0.52 -12.40 -0.40
C LYS A 204 -0.42 -11.39 -1.55
N VAL A 205 0.67 -10.66 -1.63
CA VAL A 205 0.96 -9.75 -2.75
C VAL A 205 2.30 -10.11 -3.31
N THR A 206 2.34 -10.35 -4.61
CA THR A 206 3.56 -10.70 -5.35
C THR A 206 4.05 -9.48 -6.11
N LEU A 207 5.33 -9.20 -6.01
CA LEU A 207 6.01 -8.12 -6.68
C LEU A 207 7.08 -8.71 -7.58
N VAL A 208 6.92 -8.51 -8.89
CA VAL A 208 7.91 -8.90 -9.89
C VAL A 208 8.65 -7.64 -10.34
N PRO A 209 9.95 -7.52 -10.03
CA PRO A 209 10.78 -6.40 -10.43
C PRO A 209 10.95 -6.36 -11.95
N PRO A 210 11.22 -5.17 -12.52
CA PRO A 210 11.44 -5.02 -13.94
C PRO A 210 12.69 -5.79 -14.39
N SER A 211 12.57 -6.59 -15.44
CA SER A 211 13.71 -7.28 -16.05
C SER A 211 14.50 -6.34 -16.96
N PRO A 212 15.84 -6.22 -16.81
CA PRO A 212 16.68 -5.40 -17.69
C PRO A 212 16.80 -5.97 -19.11
N ALA A 213 16.45 -7.25 -19.32
CA ALA A 213 16.44 -7.89 -20.63
C ALA A 213 15.16 -7.61 -21.43
N SER A 214 14.12 -7.06 -20.80
CA SER A 214 12.85 -6.72 -21.45
C SER A 214 12.94 -5.39 -22.20
N ALA A 215 12.34 -5.32 -23.39
CA ALA A 215 12.26 -4.09 -24.18
C ALA A 215 11.39 -3.01 -23.50
N ALA A 216 10.39 -3.43 -22.71
CA ALA A 216 9.65 -2.56 -21.80
C ALA A 216 9.82 -3.06 -20.35
N PRO A 217 10.67 -2.43 -19.54
CA PRO A 217 10.80 -2.78 -18.13
C PRO A 217 9.56 -2.32 -17.36
N VAL A 218 8.81 -3.29 -16.82
CA VAL A 218 7.57 -3.08 -16.07
C VAL A 218 7.70 -3.70 -14.69
N LEU A 219 7.38 -2.93 -13.65
CA LEU A 219 7.17 -3.43 -12.31
C LEU A 219 5.75 -3.99 -12.21
N THR A 220 5.62 -5.27 -11.88
CA THR A 220 4.31 -5.92 -11.77
C THR A 220 3.99 -6.20 -10.31
N ILE A 221 2.84 -5.71 -9.85
CA ILE A 221 2.26 -6.02 -8.55
C ILE A 221 1.03 -6.88 -8.82
N SER A 222 0.99 -8.10 -8.30
CA SER A 222 -0.14 -9.01 -8.49
C SER A 222 -0.72 -9.47 -7.16
N LEU A 223 -2.04 -9.38 -7.08
CA LEU A 223 -2.88 -9.98 -6.08
C LEU A 223 -3.32 -11.37 -6.61
N PRO A 224 -2.91 -12.47 -5.98
CA PRO A 224 -3.36 -13.81 -6.33
C PRO A 224 -4.83 -13.99 -5.96
N GLN A 225 -5.46 -15.06 -6.46
CA GLN A 225 -6.91 -15.27 -6.30
C GLN A 225 -7.30 -15.84 -4.92
N ASP A 226 -6.32 -16.34 -4.16
CA ASP A 226 -6.46 -16.95 -2.84
C ASP A 226 -6.40 -15.91 -1.70
N PHE A 227 -7.38 -15.01 -1.67
CA PHE A 227 -7.50 -14.01 -0.61
C PHE A 227 -8.71 -14.24 0.30
N THR A 228 -8.53 -13.86 1.57
CA THR A 228 -9.59 -13.83 2.57
C THR A 228 -10.27 -12.47 2.51
N LEU A 229 -11.55 -12.45 2.17
CA LEU A 229 -12.37 -11.24 2.11
C LEU A 229 -13.61 -11.48 2.98
N ASN A 230 -13.72 -10.74 4.07
CA ASN A 230 -14.88 -10.79 4.96
C ASN A 230 -15.78 -9.58 4.70
N LEU A 231 -16.81 -9.80 3.88
CA LEU A 231 -17.84 -8.82 3.58
C LEU A 231 -19.13 -9.20 4.30
N LYS A 232 -19.58 -8.33 5.20
CA LYS A 232 -20.91 -8.41 5.77
C LYS A 232 -21.85 -7.54 4.96
N THR A 233 -22.81 -8.17 4.30
CA THR A 233 -23.90 -7.49 3.61
C THR A 233 -25.17 -7.62 4.46
N THR A 234 -26.02 -6.60 4.47
CA THR A 234 -27.40 -6.70 4.97
C THR A 234 -28.33 -6.07 3.95
N SER A 235 -29.52 -6.65 3.73
CA SER A 235 -30.49 -6.11 2.78
C SER A 235 -31.91 -6.04 3.34
N LEU A 236 -32.61 -4.95 3.02
CA LEU A 236 -34.04 -4.75 3.33
C LEU A 236 -34.83 -4.55 2.02
N MET A 237 -36.00 -5.17 1.92
CA MET A 237 -36.91 -4.99 0.79
C MET A 237 -38.31 -4.57 1.28
N GLY A 238 -38.89 -3.56 0.65
CA GLY A 238 -40.22 -3.04 1.01
C GLY A 238 -40.23 -2.34 2.39
N SER A 239 -41.36 -2.40 3.09
CA SER A 239 -41.54 -1.63 4.33
C SER A 239 -40.79 -2.21 5.53
N ARG A 240 -40.64 -3.54 5.65
CA ARG A 240 -40.04 -4.20 6.84
C ARG A 240 -39.51 -5.63 6.63
N ALA A 241 -39.59 -6.20 5.43
CA ALA A 241 -39.29 -7.62 5.25
C ALA A 241 -37.81 -7.85 4.88
N MET A 242 -37.09 -8.62 5.69
CA MET A 242 -35.91 -9.33 5.21
C MET A 242 -36.39 -10.35 4.17
N LEU A 243 -35.89 -10.25 2.94
CA LEU A 243 -36.15 -11.22 1.87
C LEU A 243 -35.86 -12.65 2.40
N ARG A 244 -36.68 -13.64 2.02
CA ARG A 244 -36.38 -15.05 2.36
C ARG A 244 -35.26 -15.63 1.49
N ASP A 245 -35.00 -15.02 0.32
CA ASP A 245 -33.95 -15.39 -0.65
C ASP A 245 -32.69 -14.49 -0.61
N VAL A 246 -32.50 -13.75 0.50
CA VAL A 246 -31.35 -12.85 0.75
C VAL A 246 -29.96 -13.47 0.57
N PRO A 247 -29.70 -14.73 1.00
CA PRO A 247 -28.35 -15.29 0.99
C PRO A 247 -27.71 -15.27 -0.40
N LYS A 248 -28.49 -15.58 -1.45
CA LYS A 248 -28.00 -15.59 -2.83
C LYS A 248 -27.53 -14.22 -3.31
N LEU A 249 -28.17 -13.14 -2.87
CA LEU A 249 -27.75 -11.77 -3.21
C LEU A 249 -26.45 -11.42 -2.48
N HIS A 250 -26.32 -11.81 -1.21
CA HIS A 250 -25.12 -11.55 -0.41
C HIS A 250 -23.92 -12.29 -1.01
N GLU A 251 -24.11 -13.57 -1.34
CA GLU A 251 -23.13 -14.39 -2.05
C GLU A 251 -22.79 -13.82 -3.42
N LEU A 252 -23.77 -13.31 -4.17
CA LEU A 252 -23.53 -12.68 -5.47
C LEU A 252 -22.69 -11.42 -5.34
N ILE A 253 -22.98 -10.55 -4.36
CA ILE A 253 -22.19 -9.34 -4.12
C ILE A 253 -20.77 -9.74 -3.73
N GLU A 254 -20.60 -10.68 -2.80
CA GLU A 254 -19.28 -11.14 -2.40
C GLU A 254 -18.51 -11.73 -3.60
N TYR A 255 -19.15 -12.62 -4.37
CA TYR A 255 -18.58 -13.20 -5.58
C TYR A 255 -18.19 -12.13 -6.60
N GLN A 256 -19.03 -11.11 -6.80
CA GLN A 256 -18.76 -10.05 -7.75
C GLN A 256 -17.58 -9.18 -7.30
N VAL A 257 -17.47 -8.85 -6.01
CA VAL A 257 -16.30 -8.15 -5.48
C VAL A 257 -15.05 -9.00 -5.64
N ARG A 258 -15.12 -10.30 -5.30
CA ARG A 258 -14.00 -11.24 -5.49
C ARG A 258 -13.55 -11.31 -6.94
N LYS A 259 -14.51 -11.43 -7.87
CA LYS A 259 -14.27 -11.46 -9.32
C LYS A 259 -13.61 -10.17 -9.80
N VAL A 260 -14.07 -9.01 -9.36
CA VAL A 260 -13.47 -7.72 -9.75
C VAL A 260 -12.04 -7.61 -9.22
N LEU A 261 -11.79 -8.02 -7.97
CA LEU A 261 -10.44 -8.03 -7.39
C LEU A 261 -9.51 -9.00 -8.12
N ALA A 262 -9.98 -10.20 -8.47
CA ALA A 262 -9.20 -11.16 -9.25
C ALA A 262 -8.87 -10.65 -10.66
N LEU A 263 -9.81 -9.97 -11.32
CA LEU A 263 -9.61 -9.43 -12.68
C LEU A 263 -8.73 -8.17 -12.71
N ARG A 264 -8.81 -7.33 -11.68
CA ARG A 264 -8.06 -6.06 -11.60
C ARG A 264 -6.88 -6.09 -10.63
N GLY A 265 -6.58 -7.25 -10.07
CA GLY A 265 -5.56 -7.43 -9.04
C GLY A 265 -4.13 -7.39 -9.56
N THR A 266 -3.92 -7.26 -10.87
CA THR A 266 -2.58 -7.10 -11.46
C THR A 266 -2.39 -5.65 -11.91
N TRP A 267 -1.44 -4.97 -11.27
CA TRP A 267 -1.03 -3.60 -11.60
C TRP A 267 0.35 -3.63 -12.23
N LYS A 268 0.45 -3.10 -13.45
CA LYS A 268 1.70 -2.96 -14.20
C LYS A 268 2.12 -1.49 -14.18
N VAL A 269 3.24 -1.20 -13.52
CA VAL A 269 3.83 0.15 -13.41
C VAL A 269 5.02 0.24 -14.36
N ILE A 270 4.91 1.10 -15.36
CA ILE A 270 5.96 1.34 -16.34
C ILE A 270 6.99 2.29 -15.73
N LEU A 271 8.28 2.01 -15.91
CA LEU A 271 9.34 2.90 -15.43
C LEU A 271 9.35 4.22 -16.24
N PRO A 272 9.33 5.39 -15.58
CA PRO A 272 9.31 6.67 -16.26
C PRO A 272 10.59 6.87 -17.09
N GLY A 273 10.43 7.23 -18.37
CA GLY A 273 11.55 7.58 -19.25
C GLY A 273 12.28 6.42 -19.95
N MET A 274 11.89 5.16 -19.70
CA MET A 274 12.59 3.98 -20.24
C MET A 274 11.90 3.30 -21.42
N ALA A 275 10.63 3.61 -21.71
CA ALA A 275 9.89 3.02 -22.82
C ALA A 275 9.05 4.08 -23.56
N SER A 276 9.05 4.01 -24.89
CA SER A 276 8.09 4.79 -25.69
C SER A 276 6.69 4.20 -25.49
N LEU A 277 5.67 5.03 -25.28
CA LEU A 277 4.29 4.58 -25.05
C LEU A 277 3.79 3.61 -26.14
N ALA A 278 4.30 3.73 -27.36
CA ALA A 278 3.96 2.87 -28.49
C ALA A 278 4.49 1.44 -28.34
N THR A 279 5.73 1.27 -27.86
CA THR A 279 6.33 -0.05 -27.64
C THR A 279 5.61 -0.79 -26.51
N VAL A 280 5.25 -0.06 -25.45
CA VAL A 280 4.53 -0.62 -24.30
C VAL A 280 3.13 -1.09 -24.68
N GLN A 281 2.43 -0.32 -25.50
CA GLN A 281 1.08 -0.68 -25.93
C GLN A 281 1.08 -1.93 -26.82
N GLN A 282 2.06 -2.06 -27.72
CA GLN A 282 2.25 -3.26 -28.55
C GLN A 282 2.55 -4.52 -27.71
N GLU A 283 3.33 -4.39 -26.64
CA GLU A 283 3.69 -5.50 -25.78
C GLU A 283 2.52 -5.93 -24.88
N ILE A 284 1.75 -4.97 -24.35
CA ILE A 284 0.49 -5.25 -23.61
C ILE A 284 -0.53 -5.95 -24.53
N GLU A 285 -0.69 -5.49 -25.77
CA GLU A 285 -1.61 -6.13 -26.73
C GLU A 285 -1.16 -7.55 -27.09
N LYS A 286 0.14 -7.78 -27.24
CA LYS A 286 0.71 -9.11 -27.50
C LYS A 286 0.53 -10.08 -26.33
N GLU A 287 0.75 -9.63 -25.09
CA GLU A 287 0.49 -10.43 -23.88
C GLU A 287 -1.00 -10.71 -23.67
N GLN A 288 -1.88 -9.73 -23.95
CA GLN A 288 -3.34 -9.92 -23.89
C GLN A 288 -3.86 -10.89 -24.96
N ALA A 289 -3.24 -10.92 -26.14
CA ALA A 289 -3.53 -11.91 -27.18
C ALA A 289 -3.08 -13.31 -26.76
N ALA A 290 -1.86 -13.44 -26.22
CA ALA A 290 -1.34 -14.73 -25.73
C ALA A 290 -2.16 -15.29 -24.56
N SER A 291 -2.60 -14.44 -23.61
CA SER A 291 -3.44 -14.87 -22.49
C SER A 291 -4.87 -15.26 -22.91
N LYS A 292 -5.36 -14.81 -24.07
CA LYS A 292 -6.65 -15.23 -24.64
C LYS A 292 -6.60 -16.53 -25.43
N GLU A 293 -5.43 -16.92 -25.93
CA GLU A 293 -5.26 -18.19 -26.66
C GLU A 293 -5.04 -19.40 -25.71
N GLN A 294 -4.78 -19.14 -24.42
CA GLN A 294 -4.51 -20.18 -23.41
C GLN A 294 -5.68 -20.44 -22.44
N GLY A 295 -6.83 -19.79 -22.59
CA GLY A 295 -8.04 -20.00 -21.77
C GLY A 295 -9.26 -20.32 -22.62
#